data_AF-A0AAD7BGG9-F1
#
_entry.id   AF-A0AAD7BGG9-F1
#
_cell.length_a   1.000
_cell.length_b   1.000
_cell.length_c   1.000
_cell.angle_alpha   90.00
_cell.angle_beta   90.00
_cell.angle_gamma   90.00
#
_symmetry.space_group_name_H-M   'P 1'
#
loop_
_entity.id
_entity.type
_entity.pdbx_description
1 polymer ?
#
loop_
_entity_poly.entity_id
_entity_poly.type
_entity_poly.pdbx_seq_one_letter_code
_entity_poly.pdbx_strand_id
1 'polypeptide(L)'
;MGINGLWPELQAVEQKISLSELAVSTGFVANVNGVRGYRVGIDASGWMYRACALQYGNAKGPALVQLFARCSRLFRLPFIPIFVFDGPARPKIKRGAVIRGNDHCLAESFQQMLDGFGFVWRIAPGEAEATLATMNVAGTPASIDAILTDDSDAFVFGASTVLRIRTEDNKAFEASQYSANDISTRLGLDRDGLILIALLAGGDYSNGLRSCGITIAIGLARAGLGTQLISALFSQLPAVSVDAWRQALRLEMQTNNSGHLPHRCKYCKALADKIPHDFPDLDILNLYLRPIVSNATLIPLALHPPRLDILARFAEKHFAWGNSFGILEHFAEHLFAGLVVRELVQGALANDGFFVQEQSKSIIGRIVGDRRHTSTGQLAELRVLLNVDPAILQAALGAITGKRDTAASKAAAVVWVAQILPRQRAWVPQSMVEHLSASIVLDYISAKNEGKQPGKQESGSGKTSKTKKTKEKILKAKRRGGAGLGIRGGKD
;
A
#
# COMPACT_ATOMS: atom_id res chain seq x y z
N MET A 1 -0.32 -11.16 -11.78
CA MET A 1 0.77 -11.71 -10.94
C MET A 1 0.14 -12.80 -10.09
N GLY A 2 0.85 -13.90 -9.87
CA GLY A 2 0.30 -15.13 -9.29
C GLY A 2 -0.62 -15.92 -10.22
N ILE A 3 -1.44 -16.80 -9.65
CA ILE A 3 -2.34 -17.71 -10.38
C ILE A 3 -3.20 -16.97 -11.43
N ASN A 4 -2.98 -17.30 -12.70
CA ASN A 4 -3.72 -16.69 -13.81
C ASN A 4 -5.21 -17.03 -13.74
N GLY A 5 -6.08 -16.02 -13.72
CA GLY A 5 -7.53 -16.19 -13.70
C GLY A 5 -8.15 -16.34 -12.32
N LEU A 6 -7.37 -16.27 -11.23
CA LEU A 6 -7.91 -16.37 -9.87
C LEU A 6 -8.70 -15.13 -9.44
N TRP A 7 -8.22 -13.91 -9.72
CA TRP A 7 -8.89 -12.67 -9.30
C TRP A 7 -10.36 -12.53 -9.75
N PRO A 8 -10.73 -12.85 -11.01
CA PRO A 8 -12.13 -12.88 -11.42
C PRO A 8 -13.02 -13.79 -10.55
N GLU A 9 -12.49 -14.93 -10.11
CA GLU A 9 -13.21 -15.90 -9.27
C GLU A 9 -13.37 -15.38 -7.84
N LEU A 10 -12.36 -14.67 -7.33
CA LEU A 10 -12.40 -14.04 -6.00
C LEU A 10 -13.31 -12.80 -5.95
N GLN A 11 -13.75 -12.26 -7.09
CA GLN A 11 -14.60 -11.06 -7.13
C GLN A 11 -15.92 -11.24 -6.37
N ALA A 12 -16.44 -12.47 -6.28
CA ALA A 12 -17.68 -12.78 -5.55
C ALA A 12 -17.60 -12.50 -4.03
N VAL A 13 -16.39 -12.40 -3.47
CA VAL A 13 -16.14 -12.04 -2.06
C VAL A 13 -15.45 -10.68 -1.90
N GLU A 14 -15.40 -9.87 -2.96
CA GLU A 14 -14.85 -8.52 -2.93
C GLU A 14 -15.63 -7.62 -1.98
N GLN A 15 -14.93 -7.00 -1.03
CA GLN A 15 -15.47 -5.90 -0.22
C GLN A 15 -14.86 -4.57 -0.67
N LYS A 16 -15.70 -3.62 -1.09
CA LYS A 16 -15.23 -2.28 -1.49
C LYS A 16 -15.13 -1.41 -0.26
N ILE A 17 -13.96 -0.81 -0.04
CA ILE A 17 -13.67 -0.06 1.18
C ILE A 17 -12.95 1.27 0.88
N SER A 18 -13.08 2.23 1.79
CA SER A 18 -12.18 3.38 1.89
C SER A 18 -11.02 3.05 2.83
N LEU A 19 -9.77 3.19 2.37
CA LEU A 19 -8.62 2.93 3.24
C LEU A 19 -8.57 3.87 4.46
N SER A 20 -9.05 5.11 4.32
CA SER A 20 -9.15 6.04 5.45
C SER A 20 -10.14 5.53 6.49
N GLU A 21 -11.32 5.08 6.04
CA GLU A 21 -12.36 4.53 6.92
C GLU A 21 -11.87 3.27 7.62
N LEU A 22 -11.28 2.32 6.90
CA LEU A 22 -10.71 1.10 7.48
C LEU A 22 -9.69 1.43 8.57
N ALA A 23 -8.74 2.32 8.27
CA ALA A 23 -7.67 2.67 9.19
C ALA A 23 -8.20 3.37 10.46
N VAL A 24 -9.20 4.26 10.34
CA VAL A 24 -9.75 4.98 11.50
C VAL A 24 -10.75 4.13 12.26
N SER A 25 -11.78 3.60 11.59
CA SER A 25 -12.87 2.88 12.25
C SER A 25 -12.39 1.58 12.87
N THR A 26 -11.65 0.76 12.10
CA THR A 26 -11.17 -0.55 12.56
C THR A 26 -9.85 -0.43 13.31
N GLY A 27 -8.87 0.26 12.73
CA GLY A 27 -7.52 0.32 13.28
C GLY A 27 -7.36 1.22 14.50
N PHE A 28 -8.12 2.32 14.59
CA PHE A 28 -7.95 3.32 15.64
C PHE A 28 -9.08 3.30 16.68
N VAL A 29 -10.35 3.39 16.23
CA VAL A 29 -11.51 3.46 17.13
C VAL A 29 -11.81 2.11 17.74
N ALA A 30 -12.00 1.07 16.93
CA ALA A 30 -12.28 -0.27 17.42
C ALA A 30 -11.06 -0.90 18.11
N ASN A 31 -9.85 -0.48 17.72
CA ASN A 31 -8.58 -0.91 18.31
C ASN A 31 -8.48 -2.44 18.45
N VAL A 32 -8.88 -3.17 17.40
CA VAL A 32 -9.14 -4.62 17.46
C VAL A 32 -7.94 -5.45 17.91
N ASN A 33 -6.72 -4.95 17.67
CA ASN A 33 -5.47 -5.64 17.99
C ASN A 33 -4.70 -5.01 19.16
N GLY A 34 -5.35 -4.12 19.94
CA GLY A 34 -4.73 -3.44 21.07
C GLY A 34 -3.66 -2.41 20.68
N VAL A 35 -3.59 -2.05 19.40
CA VAL A 35 -2.72 -1.03 18.84
C VAL A 35 -3.56 -0.07 18.00
N ARG A 36 -3.63 1.21 18.38
CA ARG A 36 -4.36 2.26 17.64
C ARG A 36 -3.63 2.71 16.37
N GLY A 37 -3.34 1.78 15.49
CA GLY A 37 -2.69 2.03 14.21
C GLY A 37 -2.78 0.82 13.29
N TYR A 38 -3.56 0.96 12.22
CA TYR A 38 -3.72 -0.12 11.23
C TYR A 38 -2.42 -0.33 10.45
N ARG A 39 -1.83 -1.52 10.53
CA ARG A 39 -0.55 -1.89 9.93
C ARG A 39 -0.76 -2.58 8.60
N VAL A 40 -0.16 -2.03 7.55
CA VAL A 40 -0.29 -2.56 6.19
C VAL A 40 1.08 -2.95 5.67
N GLY A 41 1.28 -4.24 5.44
CA GLY A 41 2.45 -4.74 4.73
C GLY A 41 2.30 -4.48 3.24
N ILE A 42 3.35 -4.02 2.57
CA ILE A 42 3.32 -3.63 1.15
C ILE A 42 4.40 -4.40 0.41
N ASP A 43 4.02 -5.11 -0.64
CA ASP A 43 4.99 -5.68 -1.58
C ASP A 43 5.62 -4.56 -2.40
N ALA A 44 6.88 -4.24 -2.08
CA ALA A 44 7.64 -3.21 -2.77
C ALA A 44 8.06 -3.65 -4.18
N SER A 45 8.25 -4.96 -4.39
CA SER A 45 8.70 -5.53 -5.67
C SER A 45 7.64 -5.32 -6.75
N GLY A 46 6.36 -5.61 -6.47
CA GLY A 46 5.26 -5.32 -7.40
C GLY A 46 5.07 -3.83 -7.72
N TRP A 47 5.47 -2.94 -6.81
CA TRP A 47 5.44 -1.49 -7.07
C TRP A 47 6.57 -1.05 -7.97
N MET A 48 7.80 -1.51 -7.71
CA MET A 48 8.97 -1.22 -8.54
C MET A 48 8.80 -1.78 -9.94
N TYR A 49 8.34 -3.02 -10.08
CA TYR A 49 8.12 -3.66 -11.38
C TYR A 49 7.20 -2.82 -12.27
N ARG A 50 6.08 -2.33 -11.72
CA ARG A 50 5.14 -1.45 -12.44
C ARG A 50 5.75 -0.09 -12.78
N ALA A 51 6.54 0.48 -11.87
CA ALA A 51 7.20 1.75 -12.11
C ALA A 51 8.31 1.63 -13.17
N CYS A 52 9.02 0.50 -13.22
CA CYS A 52 10.03 0.21 -14.23
C CYS A 52 9.46 0.21 -15.65
N ALA A 53 8.20 -0.19 -15.84
CA ALA A 53 7.54 -0.12 -17.14
C ALA A 53 7.38 1.32 -17.68
N LEU A 54 7.55 2.34 -16.84
CA LEU A 54 7.53 3.75 -17.23
C LEU A 54 8.93 4.31 -17.55
N GLN A 55 10.00 3.51 -17.40
CA GLN A 55 11.35 3.94 -17.74
C GLN A 55 11.52 3.99 -19.26
N TYR A 56 11.94 5.15 -19.76
CA TYR A 56 12.40 5.31 -21.14
C TYR A 56 13.93 5.41 -21.12
N GLY A 57 14.60 4.35 -21.59
CA GLY A 57 16.06 4.24 -21.53
C GLY A 57 16.57 4.21 -20.08
N ASN A 58 17.68 4.91 -19.79
CA ASN A 58 18.29 4.95 -18.45
C ASN A 58 17.65 5.98 -17.49
N ALA A 59 16.60 6.68 -17.91
CA ALA A 59 15.97 7.72 -17.10
C ALA A 59 15.07 7.10 -16.01
N LYS A 60 15.58 7.04 -14.77
CA LYS A 60 14.83 6.57 -13.59
C LYS A 60 13.78 7.57 -13.07
N GLY A 61 13.84 8.83 -13.51
CA GLY A 61 12.98 9.93 -13.04
C GLY A 61 11.47 9.63 -13.06
N PRO A 62 10.87 9.15 -14.18
CA PRO A 62 9.43 8.84 -14.26
C PRO A 62 8.99 7.79 -13.24
N ALA A 63 9.78 6.72 -13.10
CA ALA A 63 9.49 5.64 -12.18
C ALA A 63 9.52 6.11 -10.72
N LEU A 64 10.56 6.87 -10.34
CA LEU A 64 10.69 7.41 -8.98
C LEU A 64 9.61 8.45 -8.66
N VAL A 65 9.20 9.24 -9.66
CA VAL A 65 8.07 10.16 -9.55
C VAL A 65 6.77 9.42 -9.23
N GLN A 66 6.49 8.30 -9.91
CA GLN A 66 5.29 7.50 -9.64
C GLN A 66 5.34 6.90 -8.23
N LEU A 67 6.49 6.33 -7.84
CA LEU A 67 6.68 5.78 -6.50
C LEU A 67 6.53 6.86 -5.42
N PHE A 68 7.07 8.07 -5.63
CA PHE A 68 6.88 9.20 -4.74
C PHE A 68 5.42 9.60 -4.61
N ALA A 69 4.69 9.67 -5.73
CA ALA A 69 3.27 10.00 -5.74
C ALA A 69 2.48 9.00 -4.88
N ARG A 70 2.77 7.70 -5.05
CA ARG A 70 2.14 6.64 -4.24
C ARG A 70 2.55 6.75 -2.76
N CYS A 71 3.82 7.02 -2.44
CA CYS A 71 4.27 7.20 -1.06
C CYS A 71 3.65 8.43 -0.39
N SER A 72 3.63 9.60 -1.05
CA SER A 72 2.96 10.82 -0.57
C SER A 72 1.49 10.60 -0.28
N ARG A 73 0.86 9.82 -1.14
CA ARG A 73 -0.52 9.41 -1.01
C ARG A 73 -0.72 8.50 0.22
N LEU A 74 0.11 7.48 0.38
CA LEU A 74 0.11 6.64 1.58
C LEU A 74 0.40 7.45 2.86
N PHE A 75 1.30 8.42 2.77
CA PHE A 75 1.72 9.29 3.85
C PHE A 75 0.58 10.13 4.43
N ARG A 76 -0.49 10.35 3.65
CA ARG A 76 -1.72 11.06 4.06
C ARG A 76 -2.80 10.16 4.66
N LEU A 77 -2.60 8.84 4.72
CA LEU A 77 -3.57 7.89 5.25
C LEU A 77 -3.17 7.42 6.66
N PRO A 78 -4.11 7.23 7.59
CA PRO A 78 -3.80 6.91 8.99
C PRO A 78 -3.46 5.43 9.23
N PHE A 79 -2.68 4.81 8.33
CA PHE A 79 -2.07 3.50 8.56
C PHE A 79 -0.57 3.60 8.83
N ILE A 80 0.02 2.48 9.24
CA ILE A 80 1.45 2.26 9.43
C ILE A 80 1.92 1.35 8.28
N PRO A 81 2.55 1.89 7.22
CA PRO A 81 3.02 1.10 6.10
C PRO A 81 4.35 0.42 6.43
N ILE A 82 4.47 -0.86 6.05
CA ILE A 82 5.70 -1.64 6.18
C ILE A 82 6.03 -2.23 4.81
N PHE A 83 7.10 -1.75 4.19
CA PHE A 83 7.51 -2.22 2.86
C PHE A 83 8.40 -3.46 2.98
N VAL A 84 8.10 -4.48 2.17
CA VAL A 84 8.94 -5.67 2.07
C VAL A 84 9.42 -5.78 0.63
N PHE A 85 10.74 -5.83 0.47
CA PHE A 85 11.43 -6.06 -0.79
C PHE A 85 11.77 -7.54 -0.93
N ASP A 86 11.81 -8.03 -2.15
CA ASP A 86 12.32 -9.38 -2.42
C ASP A 86 13.78 -9.55 -2.00
N GLY A 87 14.08 -10.76 -1.54
CA GLY A 87 15.38 -11.22 -1.11
C GLY A 87 16.23 -11.92 -2.16
N PRO A 88 17.50 -12.21 -1.81
CA PRO A 88 18.43 -12.89 -2.70
C PRO A 88 18.03 -14.36 -2.99
N ALA A 89 17.27 -15.01 -2.10
CA ALA A 89 16.87 -16.41 -2.26
C ALA A 89 15.54 -16.58 -3.03
N ARG A 90 14.97 -15.51 -3.59
CA ARG A 90 13.78 -15.62 -4.44
C ARG A 90 14.06 -16.50 -5.68
N PRO A 91 13.06 -17.22 -6.21
CA PRO A 91 13.24 -18.03 -7.40
C PRO A 91 13.70 -17.21 -8.61
N LYS A 92 14.77 -17.68 -9.27
CA LYS A 92 15.35 -17.02 -10.47
C LYS A 92 14.59 -17.35 -11.75
N ILE A 93 13.76 -18.38 -11.72
CA ILE A 93 12.92 -18.83 -12.83
C ILE A 93 11.48 -18.81 -12.32
N LYS A 94 10.60 -18.12 -13.04
CA LYS A 94 9.15 -18.21 -12.85
C LYS A 94 8.50 -18.58 -14.17
N ARG A 95 7.61 -19.58 -14.16
CA ARG A 95 6.90 -20.09 -15.36
C ARG A 95 7.82 -20.45 -16.54
N GLY A 96 9.02 -20.96 -16.23
CA GLY A 96 10.05 -21.28 -17.24
C GLY A 96 10.79 -20.07 -17.83
N ALA A 97 10.47 -18.84 -17.41
CA ALA A 97 11.18 -17.63 -17.80
C ALA A 97 12.18 -17.22 -16.72
N VAL A 98 13.41 -16.86 -17.14
CA VAL A 98 14.42 -16.32 -16.24
C VAL A 98 14.03 -14.90 -15.84
N ILE A 99 13.88 -14.65 -14.55
CA ILE A 99 13.69 -13.32 -14.00
C ILE A 99 15.04 -12.63 -13.99
N ARG A 100 15.28 -11.77 -14.98
CA ARG A 100 16.47 -10.90 -14.99
C ARG A 100 16.24 -9.77 -13.99
N GLY A 101 17.06 -9.76 -12.93
CA GLY A 101 16.96 -8.85 -11.79
C GLY A 101 17.28 -7.38 -12.10
N ASN A 102 16.43 -6.72 -12.89
CA ASN A 102 16.45 -5.26 -13.02
C ASN A 102 15.92 -4.54 -11.77
N ASP A 103 15.46 -5.29 -10.75
CA ASP A 103 14.95 -4.73 -9.48
C ASP A 103 15.99 -3.92 -8.71
N HIS A 104 17.29 -4.16 -8.94
CA HIS A 104 18.35 -3.36 -8.33
C HIS A 104 18.39 -1.91 -8.81
N CYS A 105 17.86 -1.58 -9.99
CA CYS A 105 18.03 -0.23 -10.53
C CYS A 105 17.23 0.83 -9.76
N LEU A 106 16.07 0.48 -9.19
CA LEU A 106 15.25 1.39 -8.40
C LEU A 106 15.32 1.15 -6.90
N ALA A 107 15.69 -0.06 -6.44
CA ALA A 107 15.63 -0.43 -5.04
C ALA A 107 16.31 0.57 -4.10
N GLU A 108 17.57 0.93 -4.35
CA GLU A 108 18.32 1.85 -3.48
C GLU A 108 17.68 3.25 -3.42
N SER A 109 17.27 3.79 -4.57
CA SER A 109 16.58 5.09 -4.62
C SER A 109 15.21 5.02 -3.96
N PHE A 110 14.51 3.90 -4.07
CA PHE A 110 13.23 3.71 -3.42
C PHE A 110 13.40 3.62 -1.90
N GLN A 111 14.37 2.85 -1.41
CA GLN A 111 14.70 2.75 0.02
C GLN A 111 15.04 4.12 0.61
N GLN A 112 15.91 4.90 -0.04
CA GLN A 112 16.23 6.28 0.37
C GLN A 112 14.99 7.18 0.45
N MET A 113 14.05 7.01 -0.48
CA MET A 113 12.78 7.74 -0.46
C MET A 113 11.89 7.29 0.70
N LEU A 114 11.80 5.98 0.97
CA LEU A 114 11.05 5.43 2.11
C LEU A 114 11.61 5.94 3.44
N ASP A 115 12.94 5.99 3.59
CA ASP A 115 13.62 6.60 4.74
C ASP A 115 13.22 8.06 4.92
N GLY A 116 13.15 8.82 3.81
CA GLY A 116 12.68 10.20 3.81
C GLY A 116 11.24 10.36 4.30
N PHE A 117 10.34 9.44 3.93
CA PHE A 117 8.96 9.41 4.44
C PHE A 117 8.85 8.89 5.89
N GLY A 118 9.93 8.32 6.45
CA GLY A 118 9.89 7.66 7.75
C GLY A 118 9.18 6.30 7.73
N PHE A 119 9.05 5.68 6.55
CA PHE A 119 8.43 4.37 6.39
C PHE A 119 9.41 3.26 6.70
N VAL A 120 8.93 2.23 7.41
CA VAL A 120 9.73 1.04 7.69
C VAL A 120 9.81 0.19 6.42
N TRP A 121 11.01 -0.29 6.12
CA TRP A 121 11.21 -1.25 5.05
C TRP A 121 12.21 -2.34 5.43
N ARG A 122 12.06 -3.51 4.82
CA ARG A 122 12.92 -4.68 5.02
C ARG A 122 13.12 -5.44 3.72
N ILE A 123 14.16 -6.26 3.68
CA ILE A 123 14.41 -7.22 2.61
C ILE A 123 14.03 -8.61 3.14
N ALA A 124 13.13 -9.30 2.45
CA ALA A 124 12.78 -10.69 2.71
C ALA A 124 14.00 -11.60 2.48
N PRO A 125 14.04 -12.82 3.03
CA PRO A 125 15.06 -13.79 2.61
C PRO A 125 14.81 -14.32 1.19
N GLY A 126 13.55 -14.68 0.92
CA GLY A 126 13.05 -15.13 -0.38
C GLY A 126 12.09 -14.10 -0.98
N GLU A 127 10.83 -14.46 -1.15
CA GLU A 127 9.83 -13.59 -1.74
C GLU A 127 9.16 -12.68 -0.70
N ALA A 128 8.91 -11.43 -1.09
CA ALA A 128 8.26 -10.45 -0.23
C ALA A 128 6.88 -10.93 0.21
N GLU A 129 6.09 -11.50 -0.69
CA GLU A 129 4.73 -11.96 -0.43
C GLU A 129 4.64 -13.08 0.59
N ALA A 130 5.55 -14.05 0.51
CA ALA A 130 5.64 -15.12 1.50
C ALA A 130 5.96 -14.56 2.88
N THR A 131 6.91 -13.62 2.96
CA THR A 131 7.25 -12.95 4.23
C THR A 131 6.05 -12.15 4.76
N LEU A 132 5.38 -11.39 3.90
CA LEU A 132 4.18 -10.62 4.24
C LEU A 132 3.04 -11.54 4.73
N ALA A 133 2.82 -12.68 4.09
CA ALA A 133 1.82 -13.67 4.50
C ALA A 133 2.09 -14.18 5.92
N THR A 134 3.34 -14.50 6.26
CA THR A 134 3.71 -14.91 7.63
C THR A 134 3.55 -13.80 8.66
N MET A 135 3.64 -12.54 8.24
CA MET A 135 3.41 -11.38 9.10
C MET A 135 1.91 -11.11 9.30
N ASN A 136 1.04 -11.58 8.39
CA ASN A 136 -0.40 -11.34 8.42
C ASN A 136 -1.16 -12.50 9.11
N VAL A 137 -0.70 -12.83 10.31
CA VAL A 137 -1.31 -13.83 11.20
C VAL A 137 -1.89 -13.10 12.40
N ALA A 138 -3.19 -13.28 12.64
CA ALA A 138 -3.91 -12.59 13.70
C ALA A 138 -3.37 -12.91 15.11
N GLY A 139 -3.57 -12.00 16.05
CA GLY A 139 -3.36 -12.26 17.48
C GLY A 139 -1.93 -12.09 18.00
N THR A 140 -1.02 -11.49 17.23
CA THR A 140 0.31 -11.12 17.74
C THR A 140 0.54 -9.61 17.65
N PRO A 141 1.14 -8.95 18.67
CA PRO A 141 1.40 -7.50 18.61
C PRO A 141 2.35 -7.08 17.47
N ALA A 142 3.07 -8.04 16.88
CA ALA A 142 3.98 -7.83 15.76
C ALA A 142 3.33 -8.09 14.39
N SER A 143 2.07 -8.53 14.32
CA SER A 143 1.41 -8.80 13.05
C SER A 143 1.01 -7.54 12.31
N ILE A 144 0.99 -7.65 10.98
CA ILE A 144 0.31 -6.68 10.12
C ILE A 144 -1.17 -7.06 9.99
N ASP A 145 -2.04 -6.07 9.85
CA ASP A 145 -3.48 -6.28 9.75
C ASP A 145 -3.90 -6.69 8.34
N ALA A 146 -3.20 -6.19 7.32
CA ALA A 146 -3.44 -6.58 5.93
C ALA A 146 -2.19 -6.44 5.05
N ILE A 147 -2.23 -7.09 3.89
CA ILE A 147 -1.21 -6.99 2.84
C ILE A 147 -1.77 -6.21 1.66
N LEU A 148 -1.07 -5.17 1.21
CA LEU A 148 -1.36 -4.45 -0.01
C LEU A 148 -0.53 -5.03 -1.16
N THR A 149 -1.15 -5.87 -1.98
CA THR A 149 -0.53 -6.52 -3.15
C THR A 149 -1.56 -6.78 -4.24
N ASP A 150 -1.13 -6.84 -5.50
CA ASP A 150 -1.97 -7.26 -6.64
C ASP A 150 -1.70 -8.71 -7.06
N ASP A 151 -0.77 -9.38 -6.38
CA ASP A 151 -0.45 -10.76 -6.61
C ASP A 151 -1.26 -11.65 -5.66
N SER A 152 -1.93 -12.64 -6.25
CA SER A 152 -2.82 -13.55 -5.53
C SER A 152 -2.06 -14.61 -4.74
N ASP A 153 -0.76 -14.78 -5.00
CA ASP A 153 0.07 -15.78 -4.34
C ASP A 153 0.22 -15.50 -2.84
N ALA A 154 -0.01 -14.26 -2.40
CA ALA A 154 -0.17 -13.93 -0.98
C ALA A 154 -1.17 -14.86 -0.25
N PHE A 155 -2.32 -15.19 -0.85
CA PHE A 155 -3.27 -16.14 -0.24
C PHE A 155 -2.77 -17.58 -0.25
N VAL A 156 -2.01 -17.97 -1.28
CA VAL A 156 -1.38 -19.30 -1.38
C VAL A 156 -0.34 -19.48 -0.26
N PHE A 157 0.42 -18.42 0.05
CA PHE A 157 1.32 -18.38 1.20
C PHE A 157 0.62 -18.24 2.56
N GLY A 158 -0.70 -18.06 2.60
CA GLY A 158 -1.49 -18.03 3.82
C GLY A 158 -1.81 -16.64 4.37
N ALA A 159 -1.81 -15.59 3.54
CA ALA A 159 -2.29 -14.27 3.94
C ALA A 159 -3.76 -14.34 4.43
N SER A 160 -4.05 -13.65 5.53
CA SER A 160 -5.41 -13.58 6.10
C SER A 160 -6.25 -12.51 5.41
N THR A 161 -5.68 -11.35 5.11
CA THR A 161 -6.37 -10.20 4.51
C THR A 161 -5.49 -9.54 3.45
N VAL A 162 -6.01 -9.43 2.23
CA VAL A 162 -5.35 -8.75 1.11
C VAL A 162 -6.18 -7.54 0.66
N LEU A 163 -5.48 -6.42 0.47
CA LEU A 163 -6.00 -5.16 -0.04
C LEU A 163 -5.47 -4.93 -1.46
N ARG A 164 -6.35 -4.49 -2.35
CA ARG A 164 -6.02 -4.14 -3.74
C ARG A 164 -6.49 -2.75 -4.07
N ILE A 165 -5.61 -1.92 -4.63
CA ILE A 165 -5.97 -0.56 -5.05
C ILE A 165 -6.85 -0.65 -6.30
N ARG A 166 -8.08 -0.11 -6.23
CA ARG A 166 -9.01 -0.09 -7.37
C ARG A 166 -8.73 1.08 -8.30
N THR A 167 -8.48 2.25 -7.72
CA THR A 167 -8.21 3.49 -8.45
C THR A 167 -6.97 4.17 -7.89
N GLU A 168 -6.07 4.54 -8.80
CA GLU A 168 -4.91 5.39 -8.48
C GLU A 168 -5.25 6.88 -8.65
N ASP A 169 -6.53 7.26 -8.66
CA ASP A 169 -6.96 8.63 -8.90
C ASP A 169 -6.77 9.52 -7.66
N ASN A 170 -6.53 10.82 -7.86
CA ASN A 170 -6.02 11.73 -6.81
C ASN A 170 -6.99 12.03 -5.65
N LYS A 171 -8.24 11.53 -5.67
CA LYS A 171 -9.29 11.98 -4.76
C LYS A 171 -9.71 10.94 -3.71
N ALA A 172 -9.57 9.65 -4.00
CA ALA A 172 -9.88 8.57 -3.06
C ALA A 172 -8.90 7.41 -3.24
N PHE A 173 -8.48 6.78 -2.14
CA PHE A 173 -7.94 5.43 -2.22
C PHE A 173 -9.06 4.45 -1.96
N GLU A 174 -9.78 4.14 -3.03
CA GLU A 174 -10.69 3.03 -3.03
C GLU A 174 -9.88 1.75 -3.15
N ALA A 175 -10.12 0.84 -2.21
CA ALA A 175 -9.51 -0.47 -2.21
C ALA A 175 -10.58 -1.56 -2.21
N SER A 176 -10.19 -2.72 -2.71
CA SER A 176 -10.91 -3.97 -2.57
C SER A 176 -10.22 -4.77 -1.48
N GLN A 177 -10.97 -5.17 -0.46
CA GLN A 177 -10.54 -6.06 0.60
C GLN A 177 -11.05 -7.48 0.31
N TYR A 178 -10.17 -8.44 0.51
CA TYR A 178 -10.45 -9.86 0.42
C TYR A 178 -9.94 -10.53 1.70
N SER A 179 -10.74 -11.40 2.31
CA SER A 179 -10.33 -12.18 3.48
C SER A 179 -10.24 -13.67 3.15
N ALA A 180 -9.22 -14.35 3.67
CA ALA A 180 -9.08 -15.79 3.51
C ALA A 180 -10.29 -16.54 4.09
N ASN A 181 -10.88 -16.00 5.17
CA ASN A 181 -12.11 -16.52 5.75
C ASN A 181 -13.29 -16.49 4.78
N ASP A 182 -13.53 -15.37 4.08
CA ASP A 182 -14.60 -15.29 3.09
C ASP A 182 -14.32 -16.19 1.88
N ILE A 183 -13.07 -16.26 1.43
CA ILE A 183 -12.67 -17.15 0.32
C ILE A 183 -12.95 -18.63 0.69
N SER A 184 -12.57 -19.04 1.90
CA SER A 184 -12.84 -20.40 2.38
C SER A 184 -14.33 -20.67 2.56
N THR A 185 -15.03 -19.84 3.34
CA THR A 185 -16.42 -20.10 3.73
C THR A 185 -17.44 -19.88 2.62
N ARG A 186 -17.21 -18.91 1.72
CA ARG A 186 -18.17 -18.56 0.66
C ARG A 186 -17.82 -19.13 -0.70
N LEU A 187 -16.53 -19.39 -0.98
CA LEU A 187 -16.10 -19.97 -2.26
C LEU A 187 -15.66 -21.44 -2.14
N GLY A 188 -15.54 -21.99 -0.93
CA GLY A 188 -15.09 -23.36 -0.71
C GLY A 188 -13.62 -23.56 -1.07
N LEU A 189 -12.80 -22.51 -0.92
CA LEU A 189 -11.39 -22.52 -1.28
C LEU A 189 -10.53 -22.17 -0.05
N ASP A 190 -9.99 -23.19 0.60
CA ASP A 190 -8.99 -23.03 1.65
C ASP A 190 -7.58 -22.86 1.06
N ARG A 191 -6.58 -22.67 1.92
CA ARG A 191 -5.18 -22.51 1.48
C ARG A 191 -4.70 -23.73 0.69
N ASP A 192 -5.02 -24.93 1.15
CA ASP A 192 -4.61 -26.17 0.49
C ASP A 192 -5.24 -26.30 -0.91
N GLY A 193 -6.50 -25.90 -1.05
CA GLY A 193 -7.19 -25.76 -2.33
C GLY A 193 -6.53 -24.73 -3.24
N LEU A 194 -6.12 -23.57 -2.71
CA LEU A 194 -5.40 -22.55 -3.50
C LEU A 194 -4.02 -23.05 -3.96
N ILE A 195 -3.29 -23.80 -3.13
CA ILE A 195 -2.04 -24.46 -3.51
C ILE A 195 -2.29 -25.47 -4.63
N LEU A 196 -3.34 -26.30 -4.50
CA LEU A 196 -3.71 -27.25 -5.56
C LEU A 196 -4.05 -26.52 -6.86
N ILE A 197 -4.73 -25.37 -6.79
CA ILE A 197 -5.02 -24.56 -7.98
C ILE A 197 -3.72 -24.09 -8.64
N ALA A 198 -2.72 -23.63 -7.88
CA ALA A 198 -1.42 -23.24 -8.43
C ALA A 198 -0.71 -24.41 -9.14
N LEU A 199 -0.75 -25.61 -8.55
CA LEU A 199 -0.16 -26.82 -9.14
C LEU A 199 -0.89 -27.27 -10.43
N LEU A 200 -2.21 -27.10 -10.49
CA LEU A 200 -3.03 -27.54 -11.61
C LEU A 200 -3.08 -26.52 -12.75
N ALA A 201 -3.50 -25.28 -12.46
CA ALA A 201 -3.72 -24.23 -13.45
C ALA A 201 -2.45 -23.41 -13.78
N GLY A 202 -1.40 -23.59 -12.99
CA GLY A 202 -0.15 -22.85 -13.09
C GLY A 202 -0.12 -21.65 -12.14
N GLY A 203 0.98 -21.54 -11.42
CA GLY A 203 1.32 -20.43 -10.53
C GLY A 203 2.64 -19.80 -10.96
N ASP A 204 3.33 -19.16 -10.03
CA ASP A 204 4.63 -18.55 -10.31
C ASP A 204 5.75 -19.57 -10.55
N TYR A 205 5.70 -20.74 -9.89
CA TYR A 205 6.77 -21.73 -9.97
C TYR A 205 6.61 -22.74 -11.11
N SER A 206 5.41 -22.86 -11.69
CA SER A 206 5.10 -23.86 -12.71
C SER A 206 4.00 -23.39 -13.66
N ASN A 207 4.05 -23.89 -14.90
CA ASN A 207 2.95 -23.72 -15.86
C ASN A 207 1.74 -24.62 -15.56
N GLY A 208 1.82 -25.45 -14.52
CA GLY A 208 0.76 -26.37 -14.11
C GLY A 208 0.61 -27.58 -15.05
N LEU A 209 -0.50 -28.30 -14.89
CA LEU A 209 -0.86 -29.38 -15.81
C LEU A 209 -1.28 -28.80 -17.14
N ARG A 210 -0.63 -29.26 -18.23
CA ARG A 210 -1.00 -28.87 -19.58
C ARG A 210 -2.50 -29.09 -19.77
N SER A 211 -3.18 -28.11 -20.34
CA SER A 211 -4.61 -28.18 -20.61
C SER A 211 -5.52 -28.17 -19.36
N CYS A 212 -5.00 -28.04 -18.13
CA CYS A 212 -5.83 -27.83 -16.95
C CYS A 212 -6.08 -26.33 -16.73
N GLY A 213 -7.29 -25.86 -17.01
CA GLY A 213 -7.67 -24.45 -16.78
C GLY A 213 -8.11 -24.17 -15.35
N ILE A 214 -8.18 -22.88 -15.00
CA ILE A 214 -8.56 -22.39 -13.66
C ILE A 214 -9.91 -22.93 -13.18
N THR A 215 -10.90 -23.05 -14.06
CA THR A 215 -12.24 -23.56 -13.72
C THR A 215 -12.21 -25.02 -13.26
N ILE A 216 -11.42 -25.87 -13.92
CA ILE A 216 -11.27 -27.28 -13.53
C ILE A 216 -10.51 -27.35 -12.20
N ALA A 217 -9.43 -26.58 -12.07
CA ALA A 217 -8.62 -26.53 -10.86
C ALA A 217 -9.44 -26.10 -9.62
N ILE A 218 -10.30 -25.09 -9.75
CA ILE A 218 -11.22 -24.66 -8.69
C ILE A 218 -12.22 -25.76 -8.34
N GLY A 219 -12.78 -26.45 -9.33
CA GLY A 219 -13.70 -27.55 -9.07
C GLY A 219 -13.05 -28.68 -8.26
N LEU A 220 -11.80 -29.02 -8.60
CA LEU A 220 -11.01 -30.04 -7.88
C LEU A 220 -10.61 -29.58 -6.48
N ALA A 221 -10.27 -28.30 -6.31
CA ALA A 221 -10.02 -27.72 -4.98
C ALA A 221 -11.27 -27.79 -4.10
N ARG A 222 -12.44 -27.43 -4.63
CA ARG A 222 -13.74 -27.54 -3.93
C ARG A 222 -14.11 -28.97 -3.57
N ALA A 223 -13.67 -29.95 -4.36
CA ALA A 223 -13.82 -31.37 -4.05
C ALA A 223 -12.94 -31.84 -2.87
N GLY A 224 -12.18 -30.95 -2.23
CA GLY A 224 -11.32 -31.25 -1.08
C GLY A 224 -10.01 -31.94 -1.44
N LEU A 225 -9.67 -32.03 -2.72
CA LEU A 225 -8.44 -32.70 -3.16
C LEU A 225 -7.17 -31.98 -2.72
N GLY A 226 -7.23 -30.68 -2.43
CA GLY A 226 -6.10 -29.92 -1.88
C GLY A 226 -5.74 -30.44 -0.48
N THR A 227 -6.70 -30.43 0.43
CA THR A 227 -6.53 -30.94 1.80
C THR A 227 -6.12 -32.41 1.82
N GLN A 228 -6.66 -33.22 0.91
CA GLN A 228 -6.25 -34.63 0.76
C GLN A 228 -4.79 -34.78 0.31
N LEU A 229 -4.31 -33.93 -0.61
CA LEU A 229 -2.91 -33.93 -1.04
C LEU A 229 -1.97 -33.62 0.13
N ILE A 230 -2.29 -32.57 0.89
CA ILE A 230 -1.48 -32.16 2.04
C ILE A 230 -1.50 -33.24 3.12
N SER A 231 -2.65 -33.83 3.40
CA SER A 231 -2.78 -34.96 4.33
C SER A 231 -1.97 -36.18 3.88
N ALA A 232 -1.95 -36.48 2.58
CA ALA A 232 -1.16 -37.56 2.01
C ALA A 232 0.36 -37.31 2.14
N LEU A 233 0.81 -36.07 1.99
CA LEU A 233 2.21 -35.69 2.12
C LEU A 233 2.74 -35.88 3.57
N PHE A 234 1.88 -35.63 4.55
CA PHE A 234 2.21 -35.76 5.98
C PHE A 234 1.84 -37.13 6.58
N SER A 235 1.44 -38.09 5.76
CA SER A 235 1.14 -39.44 6.23
C SER A 235 2.42 -40.23 6.56
N GLN A 236 2.27 -41.40 7.20
CA GLN A 236 3.40 -42.29 7.51
C GLN A 236 4.11 -42.82 6.26
N LEU A 237 3.38 -42.95 5.14
CA LEU A 237 3.89 -43.44 3.86
C LEU A 237 3.54 -42.45 2.73
N PRO A 238 4.26 -41.32 2.61
CA PRO A 238 3.90 -40.24 1.70
C PRO A 238 3.84 -40.67 0.24
N ALA A 239 4.81 -41.46 -0.24
CA ALA A 239 4.85 -41.90 -1.63
C ALA A 239 3.58 -42.70 -2.02
N VAL A 240 3.23 -43.70 -1.22
CA VAL A 240 2.02 -44.52 -1.43
C VAL A 240 0.75 -43.68 -1.32
N SER A 241 0.72 -42.74 -0.37
CA SER A 241 -0.46 -41.90 -0.13
C SER A 241 -0.66 -40.87 -1.25
N VAL A 242 0.42 -40.29 -1.78
CA VAL A 242 0.38 -39.38 -2.93
C VAL A 242 -0.02 -40.13 -4.20
N ASP A 243 0.41 -41.37 -4.37
CA ASP A 243 -0.06 -42.22 -5.47
C ASP A 243 -1.56 -42.51 -5.37
N ALA A 244 -2.05 -42.85 -4.17
CA ALA A 244 -3.47 -43.03 -3.91
C ALA A 244 -4.27 -41.75 -4.17
N TRP A 245 -3.76 -40.59 -3.72
CA TRP A 245 -4.34 -39.28 -4.01
C TRP A 245 -4.40 -39.00 -5.51
N ARG A 246 -3.35 -39.33 -6.27
CA ARG A 246 -3.33 -39.15 -7.73
C ARG A 246 -4.41 -39.98 -8.41
N GLN A 247 -4.68 -41.19 -7.91
CA GLN A 247 -5.81 -41.99 -8.40
C GLN A 247 -7.16 -41.37 -8.06
N ALA A 248 -7.32 -40.82 -6.86
CA ALA A 248 -8.53 -40.09 -6.48
C ALA A 248 -8.76 -38.85 -7.37
N LEU A 249 -7.69 -38.10 -7.67
CA LEU A 249 -7.73 -36.98 -8.62
C LEU A 249 -8.19 -37.41 -10.02
N ARG A 250 -7.64 -38.51 -10.55
CA ARG A 250 -8.07 -39.06 -11.85
C ARG A 250 -9.52 -39.49 -11.82
N LEU A 251 -9.94 -40.19 -10.77
CA LEU A 251 -11.31 -40.67 -10.60
C LEU A 251 -12.29 -39.50 -10.56
N GLU A 252 -11.99 -38.44 -9.80
CA GLU A 252 -12.85 -37.26 -9.72
C GLU A 252 -12.94 -36.55 -11.08
N MET A 253 -11.84 -36.41 -11.82
CA MET A 253 -11.88 -35.86 -13.18
C MET A 253 -12.71 -36.70 -14.16
N GLN A 254 -12.76 -38.02 -13.97
CA GLN A 254 -13.51 -38.94 -14.83
C GLN A 254 -15.00 -39.00 -14.49
N THR A 255 -15.33 -38.96 -13.20
CA THR A 255 -16.69 -39.22 -12.69
C THR A 255 -17.43 -37.95 -12.31
N ASN A 256 -16.72 -36.89 -11.92
CA ASN A 256 -17.27 -35.68 -11.30
C ASN A 256 -18.19 -36.03 -10.13
N ASN A 257 -17.77 -36.97 -9.27
CA ASN A 257 -18.61 -37.48 -8.18
C ASN A 257 -18.97 -36.39 -7.18
N SER A 258 -18.09 -35.40 -6.98
CA SER A 258 -18.38 -34.23 -6.14
C SER A 258 -19.33 -33.22 -6.78
N GLY A 259 -19.53 -33.27 -8.10
CA GLY A 259 -20.39 -32.34 -8.83
C GLY A 259 -19.79 -30.94 -9.03
N HIS A 260 -18.52 -30.71 -8.68
CA HIS A 260 -17.88 -29.40 -8.78
C HIS A 260 -17.25 -29.10 -10.15
N LEU A 261 -17.08 -30.09 -11.03
CA LEU A 261 -16.54 -29.91 -12.37
C LEU A 261 -17.64 -29.52 -13.38
N PRO A 262 -17.30 -28.81 -14.47
CA PRO A 262 -18.26 -28.47 -15.53
C PRO A 262 -18.98 -29.71 -16.11
N HIS A 263 -20.29 -29.64 -16.23
CA HIS A 263 -21.14 -30.75 -16.71
C HIS A 263 -20.78 -31.15 -18.16
N ARG A 264 -20.64 -32.46 -18.45
CA ARG A 264 -20.19 -33.02 -19.75
C ARG A 264 -18.75 -32.70 -20.15
N CYS A 265 -17.81 -32.62 -19.21
CA CYS A 265 -16.40 -32.44 -19.52
C CYS A 265 -15.74 -33.73 -20.10
N LYS A 266 -16.03 -34.07 -21.37
CA LYS A 266 -15.24 -35.08 -22.14
C LYS A 266 -13.74 -34.78 -22.08
N TYR A 267 -13.42 -33.49 -21.99
CA TYR A 267 -12.07 -32.95 -21.83
C TYR A 267 -11.41 -33.33 -20.51
N CYS A 268 -12.16 -33.39 -19.40
CA CYS A 268 -11.63 -33.74 -18.08
C CYS A 268 -11.25 -35.22 -18.02
N LYS A 269 -12.03 -36.09 -18.68
CA LYS A 269 -11.69 -37.50 -18.89
C LYS A 269 -10.36 -37.64 -19.64
N ALA A 270 -10.23 -36.95 -20.78
CA ALA A 270 -8.99 -36.97 -21.56
C ALA A 270 -7.78 -36.37 -20.83
N LEU A 271 -8.01 -35.45 -19.88
CA LEU A 271 -6.98 -34.87 -19.03
C LEU A 271 -6.54 -35.83 -17.93
N ALA A 272 -7.48 -36.57 -17.32
CA ALA A 272 -7.19 -37.57 -16.27
C ALA A 272 -6.17 -38.62 -16.75
N ASP A 273 -6.33 -39.09 -17.99
CA ASP A 273 -5.45 -40.08 -18.61
C ASP A 273 -4.05 -39.52 -18.93
N LYS A 274 -3.92 -38.19 -19.02
CA LYS A 274 -2.68 -37.48 -19.32
C LYS A 274 -1.96 -36.95 -18.09
N ILE A 275 -2.50 -37.17 -16.88
CA ILE A 275 -1.81 -36.78 -15.64
C ILE A 275 -0.51 -37.57 -15.55
N PRO A 276 0.66 -36.91 -15.51
CA PRO A 276 1.95 -37.59 -15.41
C PRO A 276 2.09 -38.40 -14.11
N HIS A 277 2.91 -39.45 -14.12
CA HIS A 277 3.16 -40.28 -12.93
C HIS A 277 3.98 -39.58 -11.85
N ASP A 278 4.73 -38.55 -12.23
CA ASP A 278 5.53 -37.68 -11.37
C ASP A 278 4.75 -36.45 -10.87
N PHE A 279 3.48 -36.27 -11.27
CA PHE A 279 2.63 -35.22 -10.72
C PHE A 279 2.09 -35.61 -9.32
N PRO A 280 1.99 -34.70 -8.33
CA PRO A 280 2.47 -33.33 -8.38
C PRO A 280 3.98 -33.27 -8.16
N ASP A 281 4.62 -32.26 -8.74
CA ASP A 281 6.00 -31.94 -8.44
C ASP A 281 6.12 -31.52 -6.96
N LEU A 282 6.75 -32.37 -6.15
CA LEU A 282 6.87 -32.18 -4.71
C LEU A 282 7.82 -31.04 -4.35
N ASP A 283 8.79 -30.72 -5.21
CA ASP A 283 9.70 -29.60 -5.00
C ASP A 283 8.94 -28.28 -5.18
N ILE A 284 8.10 -28.19 -6.23
CA ILE A 284 7.21 -27.03 -6.42
C ILE A 284 6.20 -26.90 -5.27
N LEU A 285 5.59 -28.01 -4.83
CA LEU A 285 4.68 -28.00 -3.69
C LEU A 285 5.37 -27.49 -2.41
N ASN A 286 6.62 -27.91 -2.17
CA ASN A 286 7.40 -27.47 -1.03
C ASN A 286 7.70 -25.95 -1.05
N LEU A 287 7.83 -25.32 -2.22
CA LEU A 287 8.00 -23.86 -2.31
C LEU A 287 6.81 -23.09 -1.72
N TYR A 288 5.58 -23.61 -1.87
CA TYR A 288 4.37 -23.00 -1.28
C TYR A 288 4.16 -23.38 0.19
N LEU A 289 4.48 -24.62 0.58
CA LEU A 289 4.28 -25.10 1.94
C LEU A 289 5.33 -24.58 2.91
N ARG A 290 6.58 -24.46 2.45
CA ARG A 290 7.75 -24.10 3.25
C ARG A 290 8.55 -23.00 2.54
N PRO A 291 7.95 -21.82 2.31
CA PRO A 291 8.66 -20.73 1.65
C PRO A 291 9.85 -20.25 2.50
N ILE A 292 10.85 -19.70 1.84
CA ILE A 292 12.03 -19.15 2.52
C ILE A 292 11.65 -17.80 3.16
N VAL A 293 11.36 -17.85 4.45
CA VAL A 293 11.00 -16.70 5.28
C VAL A 293 11.89 -16.63 6.51
N SER A 294 12.09 -15.43 7.05
CA SER A 294 12.79 -15.28 8.34
C SER A 294 11.88 -15.76 9.45
N ASN A 295 12.47 -16.31 10.53
CA ASN A 295 11.76 -16.40 11.80
C ASN A 295 11.22 -15.00 12.13
N ALA A 296 9.93 -14.93 12.51
CA ALA A 296 9.21 -13.69 12.76
C ALA A 296 9.95 -12.86 13.81
N THR A 297 10.87 -12.01 13.36
CA THR A 297 11.48 -10.98 14.18
C THR A 297 10.41 -9.95 14.39
N LEU A 298 10.16 -9.59 15.65
CA LEU A 298 9.25 -8.52 16.03
C LEU A 298 9.45 -7.34 15.08
N ILE A 299 8.41 -7.02 14.31
CA ILE A 299 8.45 -5.84 13.46
C ILE A 299 8.30 -4.65 14.40
N PRO A 300 9.30 -3.78 14.53
CA PRO A 300 9.16 -2.60 15.35
C PRO A 300 7.94 -1.82 14.90
N LEU A 301 7.13 -1.38 15.86
CA LEU A 301 5.98 -0.52 15.58
C LEU A 301 6.39 0.91 15.16
N ALA A 302 7.66 1.12 14.88
CA ALA A 302 8.26 2.44 14.81
C ALA A 302 8.01 3.10 13.46
N LEU A 303 7.01 3.97 13.39
CA LEU A 303 6.96 4.98 12.35
C LEU A 303 8.01 6.05 12.70
N HIS A 304 9.09 6.12 11.93
CA HIS A 304 10.12 7.14 12.17
C HIS A 304 9.58 8.53 11.83
N PRO A 305 10.01 9.59 12.53
CA PRO A 305 9.71 10.96 12.10
C PRO A 305 10.15 11.19 10.64
N PRO A 306 9.30 11.80 9.81
CA PRO A 306 9.63 12.05 8.41
C PRO A 306 10.83 13.00 8.27
N ARG A 307 11.73 12.68 7.35
CA ARG A 307 12.98 13.40 7.11
C ARG A 307 12.89 14.25 5.86
N LEU A 308 12.40 15.48 6.02
CA LEU A 308 12.21 16.42 4.92
C LEU A 308 13.51 16.82 4.23
N ASP A 309 14.65 16.78 4.93
CA ASP A 309 15.98 17.00 4.36
C ASP A 309 16.40 15.91 3.37
N ILE A 310 16.10 14.65 3.68
CA ILE A 310 16.32 13.52 2.77
C ILE A 310 15.41 13.67 1.55
N LEU A 311 14.12 13.95 1.76
CA LEU A 311 13.16 14.14 0.65
C LEU A 311 13.52 15.34 -0.24
N ALA A 312 14.07 16.42 0.32
CA ALA A 312 14.46 17.60 -0.44
C ALA A 312 15.66 17.30 -1.36
N ARG A 313 16.70 16.65 -0.82
CA ARG A 313 17.84 16.15 -1.61
C ARG A 313 17.40 15.15 -2.68
N PHE A 314 16.51 14.25 -2.31
CA PHE A 314 15.97 13.26 -3.24
C PHE A 314 15.24 13.92 -4.41
N ALA A 315 14.33 14.85 -4.09
CA ALA A 315 13.57 15.59 -5.09
C ALA A 315 14.47 16.46 -5.98
N GLU A 316 15.49 17.13 -5.43
CA GLU A 316 16.46 17.87 -6.21
C GLU A 316 17.17 16.98 -7.24
N LYS A 317 17.62 15.80 -6.79
CA LYS A 317 18.40 14.86 -7.60
C LYS A 317 17.56 14.22 -8.70
N HIS A 318 16.35 13.80 -8.36
CA HIS A 318 15.54 12.91 -9.22
C HIS A 318 14.37 13.61 -9.93
N PHE A 319 13.88 14.75 -9.43
CA PHE A 319 12.68 15.40 -9.97
C PHE A 319 13.00 16.74 -10.67
N ALA A 320 12.05 17.20 -11.49
CA ALA A 320 12.12 18.50 -12.15
C ALA A 320 11.69 19.67 -11.26
N TRP A 321 11.60 19.49 -9.94
CA TRP A 321 11.15 20.53 -9.00
C TRP A 321 12.15 21.68 -8.85
N GLY A 322 13.38 21.49 -9.34
CA GLY A 322 14.30 22.57 -9.63
C GLY A 322 15.10 23.05 -8.41
N ASN A 323 14.50 23.88 -7.58
CA ASN A 323 15.15 24.71 -6.55
C ASN A 323 14.33 24.79 -5.25
N SER A 324 14.80 25.59 -4.29
CA SER A 324 14.21 25.69 -2.96
C SER A 324 12.71 26.08 -2.98
N PHE A 325 12.33 27.05 -3.81
CA PHE A 325 10.92 27.45 -3.97
C PHE A 325 10.05 26.33 -4.56
N GLY A 326 10.49 25.70 -5.66
CA GLY A 326 9.72 24.62 -6.29
C GLY A 326 9.56 23.40 -5.37
N ILE A 327 10.59 23.06 -4.60
CA ILE A 327 10.52 21.99 -3.59
C ILE A 327 9.49 22.34 -2.50
N LEU A 328 9.45 23.59 -2.00
CA LEU A 328 8.44 24.01 -1.03
C LEU A 328 7.02 23.90 -1.57
N GLU A 329 6.77 24.33 -2.81
CA GLU A 329 5.45 24.21 -3.43
C GLU A 329 4.98 22.75 -3.47
N HIS A 330 5.86 21.84 -3.88
CA HIS A 330 5.57 20.41 -3.92
C HIS A 330 5.46 19.78 -2.53
N PHE A 331 6.23 20.22 -1.54
CA PHE A 331 6.10 19.74 -0.15
C PHE A 331 4.75 20.13 0.45
N ALA A 332 4.28 21.35 0.20
CA ALA A 332 2.98 21.79 0.66
C ALA A 332 1.84 20.95 0.06
N GLU A 333 1.95 20.60 -1.22
CA GLU A 333 0.96 19.78 -1.92
C GLU A 333 0.97 18.32 -1.47
N HIS A 334 2.16 17.74 -1.28
CA HIS A 334 2.33 16.29 -1.18
C HIS A 334 2.60 15.79 0.25
N LEU A 335 3.17 16.60 1.12
CA LEU A 335 3.71 16.15 2.42
C LEU A 335 2.98 16.72 3.62
N PHE A 336 2.58 18.01 3.60
CA PHE A 336 2.11 18.69 4.82
C PHE A 336 0.86 18.07 5.45
N ALA A 337 -0.10 17.64 4.61
CA ALA A 337 -1.26 16.90 5.12
C ALA A 337 -0.87 15.56 5.74
N GLY A 338 0.19 14.93 5.25
CA GLY A 338 0.71 13.70 5.83
C GLY A 338 1.47 13.94 7.13
N LEU A 339 2.20 15.06 7.28
CA LEU A 339 2.90 15.40 8.53
C LEU A 339 1.95 15.39 9.74
N VAL A 340 0.78 16.01 9.59
CA VAL A 340 -0.22 16.01 10.66
C VAL A 340 -0.83 14.63 10.89
N VAL A 341 -1.04 13.83 9.85
CA VAL A 341 -1.52 12.45 10.00
C VAL A 341 -0.46 11.58 10.70
N ARG A 342 0.83 11.79 10.43
CA ARG A 342 1.91 11.10 11.14
C ARG A 342 1.98 11.47 12.61
N GLU A 343 1.84 12.75 12.94
CA GLU A 343 1.74 13.19 14.34
C GLU A 343 0.54 12.53 15.03
N LEU A 344 -0.61 12.45 14.35
CA LEU A 344 -1.81 11.81 14.90
C LEU A 344 -1.60 10.30 15.16
N VAL A 345 -1.02 9.58 14.20
CA VAL A 345 -0.70 8.16 14.36
C VAL A 345 0.35 7.97 15.47
N GLN A 346 1.40 8.79 15.47
CA GLN A 346 2.46 8.68 16.47
C GLN A 346 1.96 9.00 17.88
N GLY A 347 1.19 10.06 18.05
CA GLY A 347 0.59 10.39 19.35
C GLY A 347 -0.32 9.27 19.86
N ALA A 348 -1.11 8.64 19.00
CA ALA A 348 -1.93 7.49 19.36
C ALA A 348 -1.10 6.32 19.91
N LEU A 349 -0.03 5.98 19.20
CA LEU A 349 0.88 4.91 19.61
C LEU A 349 1.65 5.25 20.89
N ALA A 350 2.02 6.52 21.10
CA ALA A 350 2.63 6.98 22.33
C ALA A 350 1.66 6.86 23.53
N ASN A 351 0.39 7.22 23.33
CA ASN A 351 -0.67 7.05 24.34
C ASN A 351 -0.92 5.57 24.67
N ASP A 352 -0.73 4.68 23.70
CA ASP A 352 -0.78 3.22 23.91
C ASP A 352 0.51 2.68 24.58
N GLY A 353 1.51 3.53 24.84
CA GLY A 353 2.74 3.16 25.56
C GLY A 353 3.87 2.58 24.69
N PHE A 354 3.76 2.66 23.36
CA PHE A 354 4.75 2.06 22.46
C PHE A 354 6.05 2.86 22.33
N PHE A 355 6.04 4.16 22.64
CA PHE A 355 7.24 4.98 22.72
C PHE A 355 7.02 6.22 23.57
N VAL A 356 8.13 6.79 24.06
CA VAL A 356 8.12 8.08 24.75
C VAL A 356 7.93 9.18 23.72
N GLN A 357 6.88 9.97 23.88
CA GLN A 357 6.65 11.12 23.02
C GLN A 357 7.74 12.18 23.28
N GLU A 358 8.55 12.48 22.27
CA GLU A 358 9.45 13.63 22.35
C GLU A 358 8.61 14.92 22.45
N GLN A 359 8.97 15.80 23.39
CA GLN A 359 8.34 17.11 23.53
C GLN A 359 8.68 17.97 22.31
N SER A 360 7.82 17.91 21.30
CA SER A 360 7.88 18.76 20.13
C SER A 360 6.61 19.61 20.04
N LYS A 361 6.74 20.77 19.40
CA LYS A 361 5.59 21.64 19.18
C LYS A 361 4.64 20.97 18.19
N SER A 362 3.39 20.76 18.61
CA SER A 362 2.36 20.13 17.77
C SER A 362 2.14 20.90 16.46
N ILE A 363 2.07 20.16 15.35
CA ILE A 363 1.70 20.68 14.04
C ILE A 363 0.20 21.00 13.96
N ILE A 364 -0.60 20.45 14.87
CA ILE A 364 -2.05 20.64 14.89
C ILE A 364 -2.33 22.05 15.40
N GLY A 365 -2.75 22.93 14.49
CA GLY A 365 -3.23 24.26 14.81
C GLY A 365 -4.74 24.29 15.05
N ARG A 366 -5.30 25.50 15.07
CA ARG A 366 -6.74 25.70 15.27
C ARG A 366 -7.58 25.00 14.20
N ILE A 367 -8.78 24.57 14.60
CA ILE A 367 -9.79 24.03 13.69
C ILE A 367 -10.51 25.19 12.99
N VAL A 368 -10.72 25.06 11.68
CA VAL A 368 -11.34 26.08 10.80
C VAL A 368 -12.54 25.53 10.03
N GLY A 369 -12.93 24.28 10.24
CA GLY A 369 -14.08 23.67 9.59
C GLY A 369 -14.21 22.19 9.90
N ASP A 370 -15.37 21.62 9.58
CA ASP A 370 -15.69 20.21 9.69
C ASP A 370 -16.39 19.72 8.41
N ARG A 371 -16.30 18.42 8.12
CA ARG A 371 -17.04 17.78 7.01
C ARG A 371 -17.25 16.29 7.25
N ARG A 372 -18.11 15.71 6.40
CA ARG A 372 -18.11 14.28 6.06
C ARG A 372 -18.04 14.16 4.54
N HIS A 373 -17.20 13.26 4.04
CA HIS A 373 -16.95 13.15 2.60
C HIS A 373 -16.97 11.68 2.14
N THR A 374 -17.50 11.42 0.96
CA THR A 374 -17.62 10.05 0.41
C THR A 374 -16.27 9.38 0.21
N SER A 375 -15.23 10.13 -0.17
CA SER A 375 -13.88 9.59 -0.38
C SER A 375 -13.24 8.99 0.89
N THR A 376 -13.75 9.38 2.06
CA THR A 376 -13.30 8.90 3.36
C THR A 376 -14.33 8.01 4.03
N GLY A 377 -15.29 7.44 3.28
CA GLY A 377 -16.34 6.60 3.87
C GLY A 377 -17.28 7.39 4.78
N GLN A 378 -17.45 8.69 4.55
CA GLN A 378 -18.24 9.59 5.41
C GLN A 378 -17.70 9.73 6.84
N LEU A 379 -16.40 9.46 7.06
CA LEU A 379 -15.72 9.79 8.31
C LEU A 379 -15.92 11.27 8.66
N ALA A 380 -16.11 11.54 9.96
CA ALA A 380 -16.07 12.89 10.49
C ALA A 380 -14.62 13.41 10.39
N GLU A 381 -14.43 14.52 9.67
CA GLU A 381 -13.13 15.15 9.46
C GLU A 381 -13.14 16.60 9.93
N LEU A 382 -12.04 17.03 10.52
CA LEU A 382 -11.78 18.41 10.90
C LEU A 382 -10.76 19.03 9.94
N ARG A 383 -10.97 20.30 9.57
CA ARG A 383 -9.98 21.10 8.85
C ARG A 383 -9.13 21.84 9.87
N VAL A 384 -7.86 21.48 9.96
CA VAL A 384 -6.91 22.11 10.88
C VAL A 384 -5.95 23.03 10.12
N LEU A 385 -5.58 24.18 10.72
CA LEU A 385 -4.40 24.92 10.29
C LEU A 385 -3.14 24.16 10.71
N LEU A 386 -2.08 24.25 9.90
CA LEU A 386 -0.82 23.54 10.15
C LEU A 386 0.22 24.49 10.73
N ASN A 387 0.73 24.16 11.91
CA ASN A 387 1.81 24.87 12.60
C ASN A 387 3.18 24.26 12.24
N VAL A 388 3.48 24.16 10.94
CA VAL A 388 4.78 23.63 10.48
C VAL A 388 5.90 24.56 10.92
N ASP A 389 6.87 24.05 11.68
CA ASP A 389 8.02 24.83 12.14
C ASP A 389 8.88 25.27 10.94
N PRO A 390 9.06 26.59 10.72
CA PRO A 390 9.94 27.10 9.68
C PRO A 390 11.38 26.56 9.76
N ALA A 391 11.88 26.22 10.95
CA ALA A 391 13.23 25.68 11.12
C ALA A 391 13.41 24.32 10.43
N ILE A 392 12.38 23.46 10.46
CA ILE A 392 12.39 22.17 9.76
C ILE A 392 12.48 22.38 8.24
N LEU A 393 11.75 23.39 7.73
CA LEU A 393 11.80 23.73 6.31
C LEU A 393 13.17 24.33 5.93
N GLN A 394 13.74 25.18 6.77
CA GLN A 394 15.08 25.72 6.56
C GLN A 394 16.14 24.61 6.52
N ALA A 395 16.07 23.64 7.43
CA ALA A 395 16.96 22.49 7.42
C ALA A 395 16.79 21.65 6.14
N ALA A 396 15.54 21.43 5.71
CA ALA A 396 15.26 20.70 4.48
C ALA A 396 15.83 21.40 3.23
N LEU A 397 15.65 22.71 3.14
CA LEU A 397 16.15 23.51 2.03
C LEU A 397 17.66 23.70 2.08
N GLY A 398 18.26 23.77 3.26
CA GLY A 398 19.72 23.84 3.43
C GLY A 398 20.44 22.56 3.01
N ALA A 399 19.73 21.42 2.93
CA ALA A 399 20.29 20.15 2.49
C ALA A 399 20.47 20.07 0.96
N ILE A 400 19.84 20.97 0.20
CA ILE A 400 19.91 21.08 -1.26
C ILE A 400 21.30 21.61 -1.65
N THR A 401 21.94 21.01 -2.66
CA THR A 401 23.33 21.33 -3.05
C THR A 401 23.50 21.69 -4.52
N GLY A 402 22.44 21.58 -5.32
CA GLY A 402 22.49 21.77 -6.75
C GLY A 402 22.57 23.23 -7.19
N LYS A 403 23.09 23.43 -8.40
CA LYS A 403 23.36 24.75 -8.99
C LYS A 403 22.11 25.50 -9.48
N ARG A 404 20.93 24.87 -9.43
CA ARG A 404 19.65 25.47 -9.86
C ARG A 404 19.03 26.37 -8.80
N ASP A 405 19.49 26.29 -7.55
CA ASP A 405 19.00 27.13 -6.47
C ASP A 405 19.75 28.47 -6.42
N THR A 406 19.15 29.46 -7.08
CA THR A 406 19.66 30.81 -7.23
C THR A 406 19.31 31.69 -6.02
N ALA A 407 19.97 32.84 -5.88
CA ALA A 407 19.57 33.84 -4.87
C ALA A 407 18.10 34.26 -5.01
N ALA A 408 17.59 34.33 -6.24
CA ALA A 408 16.19 34.67 -6.51
C ALA A 408 15.21 33.59 -6.02
N SER A 409 15.51 32.30 -6.25
CA SER A 409 14.66 31.21 -5.76
C SER A 409 14.68 31.12 -4.23
N LYS A 410 15.84 31.35 -3.60
CA LYS A 410 15.96 31.44 -2.15
C LYS A 410 15.12 32.58 -1.57
N ALA A 411 15.17 33.77 -2.18
CA ALA A 411 14.33 34.90 -1.77
C ALA A 411 12.84 34.59 -1.94
N ALA A 412 12.45 33.95 -3.05
CA ALA A 412 11.07 33.52 -3.28
C ALA A 412 10.61 32.48 -2.23
N ALA A 413 11.47 31.54 -1.83
CA ALA A 413 11.18 30.57 -0.77
C ALA A 413 10.94 31.26 0.58
N VAL A 414 11.73 32.28 0.94
CA VAL A 414 11.51 33.07 2.17
C VAL A 414 10.15 33.77 2.15
N VAL A 415 9.81 34.41 1.02
CA VAL A 415 8.49 35.06 0.85
C VAL A 415 7.35 34.04 0.95
N TRP A 416 7.52 32.86 0.35
CA TRP A 416 6.56 31.77 0.42
C TRP A 416 6.34 31.31 1.87
N VAL A 417 7.41 31.10 2.63
CA VAL A 417 7.32 30.71 4.05
C VAL A 417 6.57 31.78 4.86
N ALA A 418 6.83 33.07 4.64
CA ALA A 418 6.15 34.14 5.37
C ALA A 418 4.65 34.27 5.02
N GLN A 419 4.28 34.08 3.75
CA GLN A 419 2.92 34.42 3.28
C GLN A 419 1.99 33.21 3.10
N ILE A 420 2.55 32.05 2.76
CA ILE A 420 1.80 30.86 2.32
C ILE A 420 1.79 29.77 3.39
N LEU A 421 2.89 29.58 4.13
CA LEU A 421 2.97 28.57 5.20
C LEU A 421 1.87 28.74 6.28
N PRO A 422 1.58 29.96 6.80
CA PRO A 422 0.58 30.14 7.85
C PRO A 422 -0.86 29.85 7.42
N ARG A 423 -1.08 29.66 6.10
CA ARG A 423 -2.40 29.38 5.50
C ARG A 423 -2.58 27.90 5.17
N GLN A 424 -1.55 27.07 5.40
CA GLN A 424 -1.61 25.65 5.12
C GLN A 424 -2.61 24.97 6.05
N ARG A 425 -3.37 24.04 5.48
CA ARG A 425 -4.48 23.38 6.15
C ARG A 425 -4.64 21.96 5.64
N ALA A 426 -5.07 21.05 6.50
CA ALA A 426 -5.35 19.65 6.14
C ALA A 426 -6.71 19.21 6.69
N TRP A 427 -7.34 18.24 6.01
CA TRP A 427 -8.46 17.48 6.58
C TRP A 427 -7.87 16.29 7.32
N VAL A 428 -8.29 16.09 8.56
CA VAL A 428 -7.84 14.98 9.43
C VAL A 428 -9.03 14.34 10.14
N PRO A 429 -8.97 13.04 10.49
CA PRO A 429 -10.06 12.38 11.20
C PRO A 429 -10.33 13.02 12.57
N GLN A 430 -11.59 13.35 12.84
CA GLN A 430 -12.01 14.01 14.09
C GLN A 430 -11.65 13.17 15.32
N SER A 431 -11.93 11.86 15.30
CA SER A 431 -11.69 10.95 16.42
C SER A 431 -10.22 10.90 16.85
N MET A 432 -9.29 11.01 15.89
CA MET A 432 -7.86 11.04 16.19
C MET A 432 -7.43 12.36 16.82
N VAL A 433 -7.99 13.49 16.37
CA VAL A 433 -7.73 14.80 16.97
C VAL A 433 -8.29 14.88 18.39
N GLU A 434 -9.51 14.37 18.60
CA GLU A 434 -10.14 14.31 19.93
C GLU A 434 -9.30 13.50 20.92
N HIS A 435 -8.74 12.39 20.47
CA HIS A 435 -7.89 11.53 21.30
C HIS A 435 -6.60 12.23 21.75
N LEU A 436 -6.01 13.08 20.89
CA LEU A 436 -4.74 13.74 21.19
C LEU A 436 -4.89 15.13 21.79
N SER A 437 -5.97 15.83 21.48
CA SER A 437 -6.19 17.21 21.85
C SER A 437 -7.69 17.49 21.94
N ALA A 438 -8.35 16.89 22.93
CA ALA A 438 -9.78 17.09 23.14
C ALA A 438 -10.15 18.59 23.34
N SER A 439 -9.29 19.37 23.98
CA SER A 439 -9.51 20.80 24.26
C SER A 439 -9.76 21.62 22.99
N ILE A 440 -8.93 21.47 21.95
CA ILE A 440 -9.09 22.25 20.72
C ILE A 440 -10.39 21.92 19.99
N VAL A 441 -10.89 20.68 20.12
CA VAL A 441 -12.16 20.26 19.53
C VAL A 441 -13.33 20.84 20.32
N LEU A 442 -13.27 20.80 21.65
CA LEU A 442 -14.28 21.40 22.52
C LEU A 442 -14.38 22.93 22.30
N ASP A 443 -13.24 23.62 22.19
CA ASP A 443 -13.19 25.05 21.89
C ASP A 443 -13.85 25.37 20.55
N TYR A 444 -13.58 24.55 19.53
CA TYR A 444 -14.19 24.69 18.21
C TYR A 444 -15.70 24.47 18.22
N ILE A 445 -16.18 23.41 18.87
CA ILE A 445 -17.61 23.11 18.99
C ILE A 445 -18.33 24.23 19.75
N SER A 446 -17.73 24.71 20.84
CA SER A 446 -18.27 25.80 21.66
C SER A 446 -18.39 27.10 20.84
N ALA A 447 -17.34 27.48 20.12
CA ALA A 447 -17.35 28.66 19.25
C ALA A 447 -18.39 28.56 18.12
N LYS A 448 -18.57 27.36 17.55
CA LYS A 448 -19.57 27.09 16.51
C LYS A 448 -21.00 27.23 17.04
N ASN A 449 -21.27 26.73 18.25
CA ASN A 449 -22.57 26.82 18.91
C ASN A 449 -22.92 28.27 19.30
N GLU A 450 -21.92 29.08 19.67
CA GLU A 450 -22.08 30.51 19.94
C GLU A 450 -22.30 31.38 18.69
N GLY A 451 -22.35 30.80 17.49
CA GLY A 451 -22.56 31.53 16.24
C GLY A 451 -21.37 32.40 15.81
N LYS A 452 -20.22 32.29 16.49
CA LYS A 452 -18.98 32.97 16.09
C LYS A 452 -18.41 32.25 14.87
N GLN A 453 -18.50 32.86 13.68
CA GLN A 453 -17.84 32.29 12.49
C GLN A 453 -16.32 32.14 12.75
N PRO A 454 -15.76 30.92 12.74
CA PRO A 454 -14.34 30.71 13.00
C PRO A 454 -13.55 31.04 11.72
N GLY A 455 -13.23 32.32 11.49
CA GLY A 455 -12.39 32.67 10.34
C GLY A 455 -12.27 34.13 9.91
N LYS A 456 -13.04 35.08 10.46
CA LYS A 456 -12.85 36.51 10.14
C LYS A 456 -12.04 37.20 11.23
N GLN A 457 -10.73 37.32 11.02
CA GLN A 457 -10.03 38.49 11.56
C GLN A 457 -10.43 39.70 10.71
N GLU A 458 -10.81 40.78 11.38
CA GLU A 458 -11.10 42.08 10.80
C GLU A 458 -9.90 42.58 9.98
N SER A 459 -10.03 42.53 8.65
CA SER A 459 -9.24 43.38 7.78
C SER A 459 -9.96 44.72 7.67
N GLY A 460 -9.36 45.77 8.25
CA GLY A 460 -9.84 47.15 8.14
C GLY A 460 -10.19 47.53 6.70
N SER A 461 -11.29 48.27 6.58
CA SER A 461 -11.84 48.78 5.33
C SER A 461 -10.86 49.72 4.62
N GLY A 462 -10.36 49.30 3.46
CA GLY A 462 -9.68 50.15 2.49
C GLY A 462 -10.24 49.86 1.09
N LYS A 463 -11.22 50.65 0.66
CA LYS A 463 -11.75 50.62 -0.70
C LYS A 463 -10.65 51.00 -1.70
N THR A 464 -10.29 50.11 -2.61
CA THR A 464 -9.83 50.52 -3.95
C THR A 464 -10.17 49.46 -4.99
N SER A 465 -11.21 49.77 -5.76
CA SER A 465 -11.59 49.12 -7.00
C SER A 465 -10.53 49.45 -8.07
N LYS A 466 -9.77 48.45 -8.54
CA LYS A 466 -9.17 48.33 -9.90
C LYS A 466 -8.18 47.17 -9.96
N THR A 467 -8.64 45.92 -9.99
CA THR A 467 -7.81 44.76 -10.45
C THR A 467 -8.63 43.50 -10.75
N LYS A 468 -9.88 43.66 -11.24
CA LYS A 468 -10.72 42.51 -11.61
C LYS A 468 -10.43 41.95 -13.02
N LYS A 469 -9.73 42.71 -13.88
CA LYS A 469 -9.46 42.33 -15.29
C LYS A 469 -8.14 41.56 -15.52
N THR A 470 -7.22 41.50 -14.56
CA THR A 470 -5.94 40.77 -14.73
C THR A 470 -5.99 39.33 -14.18
N LYS A 471 -6.92 39.03 -13.26
CA LYS A 471 -7.09 37.69 -12.67
C LYS A 471 -7.71 36.66 -13.63
N GLU A 472 -8.47 37.10 -14.63
CA GLU A 472 -9.14 36.18 -15.58
C GLU A 472 -8.23 35.65 -16.70
N LYS A 473 -7.12 36.33 -17.02
CA LYS A 473 -6.14 35.83 -18.01
C LYS A 473 -5.18 34.79 -17.44
N ILE A 474 -4.87 34.84 -16.13
CA ILE A 474 -3.97 33.87 -15.49
C ILE A 474 -4.70 32.56 -15.13
N LEU A 475 -6.01 32.61 -14.86
CA LEU A 475 -6.79 31.41 -14.48
C LEU A 475 -7.20 30.53 -15.68
N LYS A 476 -7.23 31.08 -16.90
CA LYS A 476 -7.53 30.29 -18.13
C LYS A 476 -6.33 29.48 -18.66
N ALA A 477 -5.10 29.78 -18.24
CA ALA A 477 -3.93 28.95 -18.56
C ALA A 477 -3.81 27.70 -17.67
N LYS A 478 -4.42 27.68 -16.48
CA LYS A 478 -4.39 26.55 -15.52
C LYS A 478 -5.44 25.45 -15.78
N ARG A 479 -6.32 25.60 -16.78
CA ARG A 479 -7.34 24.59 -17.12
C ARG A 479 -6.96 23.65 -18.28
N ARG A 480 -5.76 23.77 -18.85
CA ARG A 480 -5.29 22.91 -19.97
C ARG A 480 -3.94 22.20 -19.74
N GLY A 481 -3.32 22.33 -18.57
CA GLY A 481 -2.15 21.54 -18.20
C GLY A 481 -2.32 21.02 -16.79
N GLY A 482 -2.65 19.74 -16.62
CA GLY A 482 -2.48 19.08 -15.33
C GLY A 482 -1.01 19.22 -14.92
N ALA A 483 -0.75 19.77 -13.74
CA ALA A 483 0.59 19.84 -13.17
C ALA A 483 1.02 18.41 -12.82
N GLY A 484 1.55 17.70 -13.81
CA GLY A 484 2.21 16.42 -13.62
C GLY A 484 3.53 16.64 -12.89
N LEU A 485 3.89 15.68 -12.06
CA LEU A 485 5.22 15.55 -11.48
C LEU A 485 6.24 15.46 -12.63
N GLY A 486 6.86 16.60 -12.98
CA GLY A 486 7.71 16.73 -14.16
C GLY A 486 8.96 15.84 -14.10
N ILE A 487 9.29 15.22 -15.22
CA ILE A 487 10.44 14.33 -15.39
C ILE A 487 11.63 15.13 -15.93
N ARG A 488 12.84 14.83 -15.45
CA ARG A 488 14.08 15.34 -16.04
C ARG A 488 14.35 14.66 -17.39
N GLY A 489 14.19 15.38 -18.49
CA GLY A 489 14.67 14.97 -19.80
C GLY A 489 16.18 15.16 -19.90
N GLY A 490 16.92 14.10 -20.18
CA GLY A 490 18.34 14.17 -20.50
C GLY A 490 18.52 14.52 -21.97
N LYS A 491 19.13 15.67 -22.24
CA LYS A 491 20.03 15.87 -23.39
C LYS A 491 21.21 16.66 -22.87
N ASP A 492 22.39 16.18 -23.24
CA ASP A 492 23.66 16.90 -23.13
C ASP A 492 23.58 18.29 -23.76
#